data_AF-A0A7S2EJK8-F1
#
_entry.id   AF-A0A7S2EJK8-F1
#
_cell.length_a   1.000
_cell.length_b   1.000
_cell.length_c   1.000
_cell.angle_alpha   90.00
_cell.angle_beta   90.00
_cell.angle_gamma   90.00
#
_symmetry.space_group_name_H-M   'P 1'
#
loop_
_entity.id
_entity.type
_entity.pdbx_description
1 polymer ?
#
loop_
_entity_poly.entity_id
_entity_poly.type
_entity_poly.pdbx_seq_one_letter_code
_entity_poly.pdbx_strand_id
1 'polypeptide(L)'
;WDTAGTKHAYASKAELKWDEMFHCLTRYKAQYGDCLVEQNHVQYQSLAAWCQCQRQNSRYKVLKAERKERLDSIGFVWHVDIKNRKWGEMFHRLQRYKEQHGDCLVPPNYEEDKMLAAWVQAHASSYKSQSLKPEK
;
A
#
# COMPACT_ATOMS: atom_id res chain seq x y z
N TRP A 1 18.66 48.95 -16.58
CA TRP A 1 19.26 47.59 -16.52
C TRP A 1 18.36 46.79 -15.60
N ASP A 2 17.62 45.83 -16.16
CA ASP A 2 16.63 45.04 -15.44
C ASP A 2 17.29 43.93 -14.61
N THR A 3 17.11 43.97 -13.28
CA THR A 3 17.47 42.87 -12.38
C THR A 3 16.36 41.84 -12.30
N ALA A 4 16.15 41.12 -13.40
CA ALA A 4 15.49 39.82 -13.38
C ALA A 4 16.54 38.73 -13.12
N GLY A 5 17.05 38.66 -11.90
CA GLY A 5 18.13 37.73 -11.54
C GLY A 5 17.95 37.15 -10.15
N THR A 6 17.67 35.85 -10.10
CA THR A 6 17.86 34.95 -8.94
C THR A 6 16.72 34.90 -7.90
N LYS A 7 15.60 34.27 -8.27
CA LYS A 7 14.62 33.71 -7.31
C LYS A 7 14.79 32.19 -7.07
N HIS A 8 15.97 31.63 -7.35
CA HIS A 8 16.24 30.19 -7.20
C HIS A 8 17.55 29.93 -6.44
N ALA A 9 17.52 30.09 -5.12
CA ALA A 9 18.52 29.58 -4.19
C ALA A 9 17.91 29.80 -2.80
N TYR A 10 17.27 28.86 -2.12
CA TYR A 10 17.66 27.50 -1.78
C TYR A 10 16.38 26.65 -1.64
N ALA A 11 16.42 25.38 -2.06
CA ALA A 11 15.31 24.46 -1.80
C ALA A 11 15.13 24.30 -0.29
N SER A 12 13.89 24.45 0.20
CA SER A 12 13.62 24.26 1.64
C SER A 12 13.95 22.83 2.06
N LYS A 13 14.22 22.62 3.36
CA LYS A 13 14.43 21.27 3.93
C LYS A 13 13.29 20.29 3.57
N ALA A 14 12.06 20.80 3.48
CA ALA A 14 10.90 20.01 3.10
C ALA A 14 10.87 19.64 1.60
N GLU A 15 11.40 20.49 0.72
CA GLU A 15 11.56 20.17 -0.71
C GLU A 15 12.65 19.13 -0.91
N LEU A 16 13.82 19.32 -0.31
CA LEU A 16 14.91 18.34 -0.36
C LEU A 16 14.45 16.97 0.14
N LYS A 17 13.69 16.93 1.24
CA LYS A 17 13.17 15.67 1.76
C LYS A 17 12.17 15.02 0.81
N TRP A 18 11.35 15.82 0.13
CA TRP A 18 10.39 15.30 -0.84
C TRP A 18 11.12 14.70 -2.05
N ASP A 19 12.16 15.38 -2.56
CA ASP A 19 12.98 14.90 -3.67
C ASP A 19 13.72 13.60 -3.34
N GLU A 20 14.29 13.49 -2.13
CA GLU A 20 14.90 12.23 -1.66
C GLU A 20 13.90 11.07 -1.72
N MET A 21 12.68 11.28 -1.21
CA MET A 21 11.65 10.23 -1.17
C MET A 21 11.16 9.88 -2.58
N PHE A 22 11.05 10.87 -3.47
CA PHE A 22 10.73 10.66 -4.88
C PHE A 22 11.80 9.81 -5.58
N HIS A 23 13.08 10.07 -5.33
CA HIS A 23 14.17 9.25 -5.85
C HIS A 23 14.16 7.83 -5.26
N CYS A 24 13.86 7.68 -3.97
CA CYS A 24 13.67 6.35 -3.36
C CYS A 24 12.52 5.57 -4.02
N LEU A 25 11.40 6.22 -4.32
CA LEU A 25 10.28 5.60 -5.04
C LEU A 25 10.68 5.17 -6.46
N THR A 26 11.46 6.00 -7.15
CA THR A 26 11.94 5.69 -8.51
C THR A 26 12.84 4.45 -8.49
N ARG A 27 13.74 4.35 -7.50
CA ARG A 27 14.57 3.14 -7.30
C ARG A 27 13.74 1.91 -6.96
N TYR A 28 12.74 2.07 -6.09
CA TYR A 28 11.81 0.99 -5.76
C TYR A 28 11.10 0.47 -7.01
N LYS A 29 10.57 1.37 -7.85
CA LYS A 29 9.95 1.00 -9.12
C LYS A 29 10.90 0.24 -10.03
N ALA A 30 12.16 0.67 -10.14
CA ALA A 30 13.15 -0.02 -10.96
C ALA A 30 13.43 -1.45 -10.46
N GLN A 31 13.34 -1.69 -9.15
CA GLN A 31 13.60 -2.99 -8.53
C GLN A 31 12.39 -3.94 -8.55
N TYR A 32 11.19 -3.42 -8.31
CA TYR A 32 9.97 -4.22 -8.11
C TYR A 32 8.94 -4.10 -9.25
N GLY A 33 9.16 -3.19 -10.20
CA GLY A 33 8.30 -2.98 -11.37
C GLY A 33 7.10 -2.07 -11.15
N ASP A 34 6.76 -1.73 -9.89
CA ASP A 34 5.62 -0.86 -9.57
C ASP A 34 5.95 0.18 -8.47
N CYS A 35 5.00 1.10 -8.23
CA CYS A 35 5.09 2.09 -7.14
C CYS A 35 4.25 1.68 -5.91
N LEU A 36 3.97 0.39 -5.74
CA LEU A 36 3.05 -0.15 -4.75
C LEU A 36 3.83 -0.71 -3.56
N VAL A 37 4.41 0.22 -2.81
CA VAL A 37 5.15 -0.11 -1.60
C VAL A 37 4.21 -0.64 -0.52
N GLU A 38 4.39 -1.91 -0.15
CA GLU A 38 3.64 -2.54 0.93
C GLU A 38 3.92 -1.87 2.27
N GLN A 39 2.87 -1.63 3.06
CA GLN A 39 2.99 -0.94 4.35
C GLN A 39 3.86 -1.70 5.37
N ASN A 40 3.91 -3.03 5.27
CA ASN A 40 4.65 -3.87 6.21
C ASN A 40 6.07 -4.18 5.75
N HIS A 41 6.52 -3.66 4.61
CA HIS A 41 7.87 -3.93 4.11
C HIS A 41 8.90 -3.21 5.00
N VAL A 42 9.57 -3.95 5.89
CA VAL A 42 10.46 -3.42 6.94
C VAL A 42 11.49 -2.43 6.38
N GLN A 43 12.09 -2.74 5.23
CA GLN A 43 13.07 -1.88 4.57
C GLN A 43 12.52 -0.58 3.99
N TYR A 44 11.23 -0.53 3.62
CA TYR A 44 10.62 0.61 2.91
C TYR A 44 9.47 1.25 3.68
N GLN A 45 9.38 1.04 5.00
CA GLN A 45 8.28 1.58 5.84
C GLN A 45 8.14 3.11 5.70
N SER A 46 9.24 3.86 5.72
CA SER A 46 9.23 5.31 5.53
C SER A 46 8.72 5.72 4.14
N LEU A 47 9.03 4.93 3.11
CA LEU A 47 8.58 5.16 1.74
C LEU A 47 7.08 4.84 1.59
N ALA A 48 6.60 3.75 2.20
CA ALA A 48 5.19 3.40 2.23
C ALA A 48 4.36 4.50 2.91
N ALA A 49 4.80 4.98 4.08
CA ALA A 49 4.17 6.09 4.79
C ALA A 49 4.16 7.37 3.95
N TRP A 50 5.29 7.70 3.30
CA TRP A 50 5.35 8.87 2.41
C TRP A 50 4.39 8.77 1.22
N CYS A 51 4.28 7.60 0.59
CA CYS A 51 3.34 7.35 -0.50
C CYS A 51 1.89 7.55 -0.02
N GLN A 52 1.55 7.08 1.19
CA GLN A 52 0.24 7.31 1.80
C GLN A 52 -0.04 8.80 2.02
N CYS A 53 0.94 9.56 2.50
CA CYS A 53 0.84 11.01 2.64
C CYS A 53 0.58 11.68 1.29
N GLN A 54 1.25 11.27 0.20
CA GLN A 54 0.99 11.85 -1.13
C GLN A 54 -0.46 11.59 -1.58
N ARG A 55 -0.98 10.37 -1.38
CA ARG A 55 -2.38 10.03 -1.71
C ARG A 55 -3.37 10.87 -0.92
N GLN A 56 -3.14 11.05 0.38
CA GLN A 56 -3.98 11.89 1.23
C GLN A 56 -3.93 13.36 0.77
N ASN A 57 -2.74 13.89 0.52
CA ASN A 57 -2.57 15.27 0.06
C ASN A 57 -3.25 15.51 -1.29
N SER A 58 -3.20 14.54 -2.20
CA SER A 58 -3.94 14.60 -3.47
C SER A 58 -5.45 14.55 -3.24
N ARG A 59 -5.94 13.69 -2.33
CA ARG A 59 -7.37 13.60 -1.98
C ARG A 59 -7.91 14.90 -1.39
N TYR A 60 -7.13 15.55 -0.52
CA TYR A 60 -7.48 16.83 0.09
C TYR A 60 -7.12 18.04 -0.78
N LYS A 61 -6.62 17.83 -2.01
CA LYS A 61 -6.21 18.88 -2.97
C LYS A 61 -5.17 19.86 -2.42
N VAL A 62 -4.33 19.42 -1.49
CA VAL A 62 -3.22 20.21 -0.91
C VAL A 62 -1.85 19.82 -1.49
N LEU A 63 -1.81 18.82 -2.37
CA LEU A 63 -0.59 18.46 -3.09
C LEU A 63 -0.29 19.48 -4.19
N LYS A 64 0.95 19.99 -4.23
CA LYS A 64 1.43 20.87 -5.30
C LYS A 64 1.29 20.19 -6.68
N ALA A 65 0.87 20.95 -7.68
CA ALA A 65 0.66 20.45 -9.05
C ALA A 65 1.93 19.78 -9.62
N GLU A 66 3.09 20.42 -9.47
CA GLU A 66 4.39 19.89 -9.91
C GLU A 66 4.72 18.52 -9.28
N ARG A 67 4.42 18.35 -7.99
CA ARG A 67 4.64 17.07 -7.28
C ARG A 67 3.72 15.98 -7.81
N LYS A 68 2.47 16.34 -8.10
CA LYS A 68 1.50 15.43 -8.70
C LYS A 68 1.97 14.99 -10.09
N GLU A 69 2.38 15.93 -10.94
CA GLU A 69 2.89 15.66 -12.28
C GLU A 69 4.11 14.73 -12.26
N ARG A 70 5.08 14.99 -11.36
CA ARG A 70 6.24 14.12 -11.18
C ARG A 70 5.85 12.70 -10.76
N LEU A 71 4.88 12.55 -9.85
CA LEU A 71 4.37 11.22 -9.46
C LEU A 71 3.61 10.53 -10.59
N ASP A 72 2.81 11.28 -11.36
CA ASP A 72 2.10 10.75 -12.54
C ASP A 72 3.10 10.25 -13.60
N SER A 73 4.22 10.97 -13.81
CA SER A 73 5.24 10.61 -14.80
C SER A 73 5.91 9.24 -14.55
N ILE A 74 5.94 8.80 -13.29
CA ILE A 74 6.46 7.48 -12.91
C ILE A 74 5.36 6.43 -12.76
N GLY A 75 4.11 6.74 -13.12
CA GLY A 75 2.98 5.82 -13.01
C GLY A 75 2.56 5.54 -11.57
N PHE A 76 2.67 6.55 -10.69
CA PHE A 76 2.24 6.41 -9.31
C PHE A 76 0.74 6.09 -9.22
N VAL A 77 0.42 4.94 -8.64
CA VAL A 77 -0.98 4.51 -8.48
C VAL A 77 -1.59 5.31 -7.34
N TRP A 78 -2.56 6.21 -7.59
CA TRP A 78 -3.19 7.02 -6.54
C TRP A 78 -4.24 6.26 -5.71
N HIS A 79 -4.95 5.34 -6.35
CA HIS A 79 -6.00 4.54 -5.73
C HIS A 79 -5.55 3.10 -5.60
N VAL A 80 -5.35 2.64 -4.37
CA VAL A 80 -5.03 1.24 -4.08
C VAL A 80 -6.22 0.63 -3.39
N ASP A 81 -6.76 -0.43 -3.99
CA ASP A 81 -7.77 -1.25 -3.35
C ASP A 81 -7.10 -2.19 -2.34
N ILE A 82 -6.87 -1.65 -1.15
CA ILE A 82 -6.22 -2.37 -0.05
C ILE A 82 -7.05 -3.60 0.37
N LYS A 83 -8.39 -3.53 0.26
CA LYS A 83 -9.26 -4.64 0.65
C LYS A 83 -9.07 -5.81 -0.30
N ASN A 84 -9.16 -5.57 -1.61
CA ASN A 84 -8.96 -6.61 -2.61
C ASN A 84 -7.53 -7.16 -2.60
N ARG A 85 -6.52 -6.31 -2.38
CA ARG A 85 -5.13 -6.78 -2.23
C ARG A 85 -4.95 -7.69 -1.01
N LYS A 86 -5.42 -7.27 0.16
CA LYS A 86 -5.34 -8.11 1.38
C LYS A 86 -6.09 -9.42 1.21
N TRP A 87 -7.24 -9.38 0.54
CA TRP A 87 -7.99 -10.59 0.21
C TRP A 87 -7.19 -11.52 -0.70
N GLY A 88 -6.60 -11.01 -1.79
CA GLY A 88 -5.78 -11.80 -2.71
C GLY A 88 -4.55 -12.41 -2.03
N GLU A 89 -3.87 -11.65 -1.17
CA GLU A 89 -2.73 -12.14 -0.38
C GLU A 89 -3.15 -13.28 0.55
N MET A 90 -4.23 -13.12 1.31
CA MET A 90 -4.74 -14.16 2.21
C MET A 90 -5.25 -15.38 1.44
N PHE A 91 -5.85 -15.17 0.27
CA PHE A 91 -6.28 -16.25 -0.61
C PHE A 91 -5.10 -17.07 -1.12
N HIS A 92 -4.02 -16.43 -1.59
CA HIS A 92 -2.80 -17.14 -1.97
C HIS A 92 -2.18 -17.91 -0.80
N ARG A 93 -2.18 -17.33 0.41
CA ARG A 93 -1.73 -18.02 1.63
C ARG A 93 -2.58 -19.25 1.93
N LEU A 94 -3.90 -19.17 1.76
CA LEU A 94 -4.80 -20.32 1.89
C LEU A 94 -4.56 -21.39 0.81
N GLN A 95 -4.31 -21.00 -0.44
CA GLN A 95 -3.95 -21.95 -1.50
C GLN A 95 -2.67 -22.72 -1.14
N ARG A 96 -1.65 -22.02 -0.65
CA ARG A 96 -0.40 -22.65 -0.18
C ARG A 96 -0.65 -23.60 0.99
N TYR A 97 -1.50 -23.21 1.95
CA TYR A 97 -1.91 -24.11 3.04
C TYR A 97 -2.55 -25.40 2.49
N LYS A 98 -3.47 -25.27 1.52
CA LYS A 98 -4.10 -26.41 0.87
C LYS A 98 -3.12 -27.31 0.13
N GLU A 99 -2.13 -26.74 -0.55
CA GLU A 99 -1.08 -27.52 -1.21
C GLU A 99 -0.24 -28.32 -0.20
N GLN A 100 -0.02 -27.78 1.00
CA GLN A 100 0.79 -28.42 2.04
C GLN A 100 0.02 -29.44 2.88
N HIS A 101 -1.26 -29.18 3.18
CA HIS A 101 -2.06 -29.97 4.12
C HIS A 101 -3.19 -30.78 3.45
N GLY A 102 -3.50 -30.50 2.18
CA GLY A 102 -4.53 -31.20 1.40
C GLY A 102 -5.94 -30.60 1.52
N ASP A 103 -6.17 -29.71 2.48
CA ASP A 103 -7.47 -29.06 2.73
C ASP A 103 -7.33 -27.57 3.09
N CYS A 104 -8.46 -26.89 3.30
CA CYS A 104 -8.50 -25.48 3.71
C CYS A 104 -8.90 -25.30 5.19
N LEU A 105 -8.81 -26.35 6.01
CA LEU A 105 -9.24 -26.38 7.40
C LEU A 105 -8.14 -25.85 8.32
N VAL A 106 -7.80 -24.57 8.14
CA VAL A 106 -6.76 -23.91 8.94
C VAL A 106 -7.15 -23.91 10.43
N PRO A 107 -6.33 -24.51 11.32
CA PRO A 107 -6.58 -24.52 12.76
C PRO A 107 -6.64 -23.09 13.33
N PRO A 108 -7.51 -22.80 14.31
CA PRO A 108 -7.59 -21.47 14.93
C PRO A 108 -6.27 -20.97 15.53
N ASN A 109 -5.41 -21.90 16.00
CA ASN A 109 -4.10 -21.62 16.59
C ASN A 109 -2.96 -22.08 15.67
N TYR A 110 -3.12 -21.91 14.35
CA TYR A 110 -2.04 -22.21 13.41
C TYR A 110 -0.87 -21.24 13.65
N GLU A 111 0.23 -21.75 14.22
CA GLU A 111 1.35 -20.94 14.70
C GLU A 111 2.21 -20.43 13.54
N GLU A 112 2.28 -21.21 12.46
CA GLU A 112 3.04 -20.91 11.25
C GLU A 112 2.45 -19.72 10.48
N ASP A 113 1.12 -19.52 10.56
CA ASP A 113 0.46 -18.36 9.97
C ASP A 113 -0.80 -17.93 10.76
N LYS A 114 -0.55 -17.26 11.89
CA LYS A 114 -1.59 -16.70 12.76
C LYS A 114 -2.53 -15.73 12.04
N MET A 115 -2.04 -15.01 11.03
CA MET A 115 -2.85 -14.07 10.27
C MET A 115 -3.83 -14.81 9.35
N LEU A 116 -3.39 -15.91 8.73
CA LEU A 116 -4.28 -16.76 7.94
C LEU A 116 -5.35 -17.42 8.82
N ALA A 117 -4.99 -17.95 9.99
CA ALA A 117 -5.95 -18.53 10.94
C ALA A 117 -7.04 -17.52 11.34
N ALA A 118 -6.63 -16.31 11.76
CA ALA A 118 -7.57 -15.25 12.11
C ALA A 118 -8.48 -14.86 10.93
N TRP A 119 -7.93 -14.80 9.71
CA TRP A 119 -8.67 -14.45 8.50
C TRP A 119 -9.73 -15.51 8.14
N VAL A 120 -9.37 -16.80 8.21
CA VAL A 120 -10.30 -17.92 7.95
C VAL A 120 -11.43 -17.93 8.98
N GLN A 121 -11.11 -17.75 10.27
CA GLN A 121 -12.12 -17.71 11.35
C GLN A 121 -13.10 -16.54 11.18
N ALA A 122 -12.60 -15.36 10.80
CA ALA A 122 -13.44 -14.20 10.52
C ALA A 122 -14.40 -14.46 9.34
N HIS A 123 -13.93 -15.12 8.27
CA HIS A 123 -14.77 -15.45 7.11
C HIS A 123 -15.79 -16.55 7.46
N ALA A 124 -15.40 -17.62 8.15
CA ALA A 124 -16.30 -18.69 8.57
C ALA A 124 -17.44 -18.19 9.49
N SER A 125 -17.13 -17.24 10.39
CA SER A 125 -18.13 -16.62 11.26
C SER A 125 -19.12 -15.73 10.49
N SER A 126 -18.66 -15.03 9.45
CA SER A 126 -19.51 -14.20 8.60
C SER A 126 -20.51 -15.04 7.79
N TYR A 127 -20.10 -16.21 7.27
CA TYR A 127 -20.99 -17.15 6.59
C TYR A 127 -22.04 -17.74 7.53
N LYS A 128 -21.67 -18.13 8.76
CA LYS A 128 -22.64 -18.59 9.77
C LYS A 128 -23.66 -17.50 10.11
N SER A 129 -23.21 -16.25 10.28
CA SER A 129 -24.10 -15.12 10.58
C SER A 129 -25.05 -14.75 9.43
N GLN A 130 -24.62 -14.89 8.16
CA GLN A 130 -25.50 -14.69 7.00
C GLN A 130 -26.50 -15.83 6.82
N SER A 131 -26.13 -17.08 7.12
CA SER A 131 -27.05 -18.22 7.08
C SER A 131 -28.12 -18.21 8.18
N LEU A 132 -27.91 -17.41 9.23
CA LEU A 132 -28.80 -17.28 10.39
C LEU A 132 -29.72 -16.06 10.31
N LYS A 133 -29.76 -15.33 9.20
CA LYS A 133 -30.81 -14.33 8.96
C LYS A 133 -32.02 -15.03 8.36
N PRO A 134 -33.11 -15.29 9.12
CA PRO A 134 -34.37 -15.64 8.49
C PRO A 134 -34.81 -14.46 7.60
N GLU A 135 -35.18 -14.75 6.37
CA GLU A 135 -35.95 -13.82 5.54
C GLU A 135 -37.15 -13.31 6.36
N LYS A 136 -37.33 -12.00 6.40
CA LYS A 136 -38.55 -11.36 6.92
C LYS A 136 -39.51 -11.14 5.76
#